data_AF-A0A6D1AC76-F1
#
_entry.id   AF-A0A6D1AC76-F1
#
_cell.length_a   1.000
_cell.length_b   1.000
_cell.length_c   1.000
_cell.angle_alpha   90.00
_cell.angle_beta   90.00
_cell.angle_gamma   90.00
#
_symmetry.space_group_name_H-M   'P 1'
#
loop_
_entity.id
_entity.type
_entity.pdbx_description
1 polymer ?
#
loop_
_entity_poly.entity_id
_entity_poly.type
_entity_poly.pdbx_seq_one_letter_code
_entity_poly.pdbx_strand_id
1 'polypeptide(L)' 'PVTQDNPLLQLDNVTLLPHIGSATAKVRFNMCKQAAENMLAAIQGQTPKNLTREFQ' A
#
# COMPACT_ATOMS: atom_id res chain seq x y z
N PRO A 1 5.69 -10.32 4.94
CA PRO A 1 6.80 -11.07 4.32
C PRO A 1 6.49 -12.57 4.35
N VAL A 2 6.92 -13.33 3.33
CA VAL A 2 6.73 -14.78 3.30
C VAL A 2 7.84 -15.46 4.11
N THR A 3 7.52 -16.56 4.82
CA THR A 3 8.50 -17.35 5.58
C THR A 3 9.40 -18.16 4.65
N GLN A 4 10.63 -18.50 5.08
CA GLN A 4 11.61 -19.19 4.22
C GLN A 4 11.22 -20.62 3.87
N ASP A 5 10.44 -21.28 4.72
CA ASP A 5 9.92 -22.64 4.56
C ASP A 5 8.62 -22.70 3.74
N ASN A 6 8.19 -21.57 3.16
CA ASN A 6 6.94 -21.52 2.43
C ASN A 6 6.97 -22.42 1.18
N PRO A 7 5.99 -23.31 1.00
CA PRO A 7 5.99 -24.29 -0.09
C PRO A 7 5.96 -23.65 -1.48
N LEU A 8 5.45 -22.42 -1.62
CA LEU A 8 5.43 -21.72 -2.90
C LEU A 8 6.83 -21.33 -3.40
N LEU A 9 7.81 -21.23 -2.49
CA LEU A 9 9.21 -20.95 -2.87
C LEU A 9 9.89 -22.14 -3.54
N GLN A 10 9.30 -23.34 -3.45
CA GLN A 10 9.85 -24.59 -3.99
C GLN A 10 9.24 -25.00 -5.33
N LEU A 11 8.29 -24.22 -5.88
CA LEU A 11 7.59 -24.57 -7.11
C LEU A 11 8.32 -24.02 -8.35
N ASP A 12 8.69 -24.91 -9.27
CA ASP A 12 9.44 -24.54 -10.49
C ASP A 12 8.61 -23.73 -11.50
N ASN A 13 7.28 -23.81 -11.43
CA ASN A 13 6.35 -23.23 -12.40
C ASN A 13 5.72 -21.91 -11.92
N VAL A 14 6.29 -21.28 -10.89
CA VAL A 14 5.77 -20.04 -10.31
C VAL A 14 6.85 -18.97 -10.26
N THR A 15 6.47 -17.73 -10.57
CA THR A 15 7.33 -16.55 -10.34
C THR A 15 6.71 -15.70 -9.24
N LEU A 16 7.46 -15.48 -8.16
CA LEU A 16 7.04 -14.69 -7.01
C LEU A 16 7.71 -13.31 -7.02
N LEU A 17 7.00 -12.31 -6.52
CA LEU A 17 7.50 -10.94 -6.38
C LEU A 17 7.31 -10.47 -4.93
N PRO A 18 8.27 -9.73 -4.33
CA PRO A 18 8.22 -9.32 -2.93
C PRO A 18 7.28 -8.13 -2.68
N HIS A 19 6.00 -8.24 -3.04
CA HIS A 19 4.98 -7.17 -2.90
C HIS A 19 5.40 -5.84 -3.57
N ILE A 20 6.06 -5.90 -4.72
CA ILE A 20 6.60 -4.73 -5.42
C ILE A 20 5.70 -4.19 -6.54
N GLY A 21 4.43 -4.61 -6.60
CA GLY A 21 3.51 -4.22 -7.68
C GLY A 21 3.32 -2.69 -7.81
N SER A 22 3.34 -1.96 -6.70
CA SER A 22 3.24 -0.49 -6.67
C SER A 22 4.59 0.22 -6.60
N ALA A 23 5.71 -0.52 -6.63
CA ALA A 23 7.04 0.01 -6.30
C ALA A 23 7.72 0.79 -7.44
N THR A 24 6.95 1.55 -8.23
CA THR A 24 7.50 2.52 -9.18
C THR A 24 7.60 3.90 -8.51
N ALA A 25 8.59 4.71 -8.89
CA ALA A 25 8.78 6.05 -8.33
C ALA A 25 7.51 6.92 -8.46
N LYS A 26 6.87 6.89 -9.64
CA LYS A 26 5.64 7.64 -9.93
C LYS A 26 4.48 7.20 -9.03
N VAL A 27 4.24 5.89 -8.90
CA VAL A 27 3.12 5.38 -8.09
C VAL A 27 3.37 5.67 -6.61
N ARG A 28 4.57 5.41 -6.09
CA ARG A 28 4.88 5.69 -4.68
C ARG A 28 4.78 7.19 -4.35
N PHE A 29 5.24 8.08 -5.23
CA PHE A 29 5.06 9.52 -5.04
C PHE A 29 3.58 9.91 -4.94
N ASN A 30 2.74 9.39 -5.83
CA ASN A 30 1.30 9.66 -5.81
C ASN A 30 0.62 9.10 -4.55
N MET A 31 1.00 7.90 -4.10
CA MET A 31 0.50 7.33 -2.84
C MET A 31 0.87 8.20 -1.63
N CYS A 32 2.14 8.64 -1.54
CA CYS A 32 2.61 9.52 -0.47
C CYS A 32 1.88 10.87 -0.50
N LYS A 33 1.72 11.47 -1.68
CA LYS A 33 0.95 12.71 -1.86
C LYS A 33 -0.49 12.55 -1.37
N GLN A 34 -1.18 11.50 -1.81
CA GLN A 34 -2.57 11.25 -1.40
C GLN A 34 -2.67 11.01 0.12
N ALA A 35 -1.72 10.30 0.72
CA ALA A 35 -1.68 10.10 2.17
C ALA A 35 -1.51 11.44 2.92
N ALA A 36 -0.61 12.31 2.46
CA ALA A 36 -0.39 13.63 3.04
C ALA A 36 -1.64 14.53 2.92
N GLU A 37 -2.31 14.52 1.77
CA GLU A 37 -3.55 15.28 1.54
C GLU A 37 -4.68 14.82 2.49
N ASN A 38 -4.86 13.51 2.66
CA ASN A 38 -5.85 12.96 3.60
C ASN A 38 -5.54 13.34 5.05
N MET A 39 -4.27 13.28 5.45
CA MET A 39 -3.83 13.68 6.79
C MET A 39 -4.08 15.16 7.04
N LEU A 40 -3.79 16.03 6.07
CA LEU A 40 -4.01 17.46 6.18
C LEU A 40 -5.50 17.79 6.34
N ALA A 41 -6.37 17.16 5.54
CA ALA A 41 -7.82 17.31 5.67
C ALA A 41 -8.31 16.97 7.08
N ALA A 42 -7.86 15.83 7.63
CA ALA A 42 -8.20 15.40 8.98
C ALA A 42 -7.78 16.42 10.05
N ILE A 43 -6.53 16.91 9.99
CA ILE A 43 -6.01 17.91 10.94
C ILE A 43 -6.78 19.23 10.86
N GLN A 44 -7.30 19.58 9.68
CA GLN A 44 -8.11 20.78 9.46
C GLN A 44 -9.58 20.60 9.86
N GLY A 45 -9.98 19.44 10.41
CA GLY A 45 -11.36 19.14 10.77
C GLY A 45 -12.26 18.89 9.55
N GLN A 46 -11.67 18.67 8.37
CA GLN A 46 -12.39 18.30 7.16
C GLN A 46 -12.43 16.77 7.02
N THR A 47 -13.44 16.26 6.32
CA THR A 47 -13.52 14.82 6.02
C THR A 47 -12.46 14.45 4.97
N PRO A 48 -11.51 13.55 5.28
CA PRO A 48 -10.54 13.06 4.31
C PRO A 48 -11.22 12.37 3.12
N LYS A 49 -10.66 12.52 1.92
CA LYS A 49 -11.18 11.91 0.69
C LYS A 49 -11.29 10.38 0.76
N ASN A 50 -10.34 9.73 1.43
CA ASN A 50 -10.20 8.29 1.54
C ASN A 50 -10.45 7.81 2.98
N LEU A 51 -11.53 8.29 3.59
CA LEU A 51 -11.95 7.86 4.92
C LEU A 51 -12.34 6.38 4.95
N THR A 52 -11.84 5.64 5.92
CA THR A 52 -12.17 4.22 6.11
C THR A 52 -13.42 4.06 6.99
N ARG A 53 -14.04 2.87 6.96
CA ARG A 53 -15.33 2.63 7.64
C ARG A 53 -15.28 2.82 9.15
N GLU A 54 -14.10 2.65 9.75
CA GLU A 54 -13.87 2.78 11.19
C GLU A 54 -14.01 4.22 11.68
N PHE A 55 -13.97 5.21 10.78
CA PHE A 55 -14.03 6.64 11.09
C PHE A 55 -15.20 7.36 10.40
N GLN A 56 -16.13 6.61 9.79
CA GLN A 56 -17.36 7.14 9.19
C GLN A 56 -18.44 7.42 10.23
#